data_AF-A0A2T5JYN8-F1
#
_entry.id   AF-A0A2T5JYN8-F1
#
_cell.length_a   1.000
_cell.length_b   1.000
_cell.length_c   1.000
_cell.angle_alpha   90.00
_cell.angle_beta   90.00
_cell.angle_gamma   90.00
#
_symmetry.space_group_name_H-M   'P 1'
#
loop_
_entity.id
_entity.type
_entity.pdbx_description
1 polymer ?
#
loop_
_entity_poly.entity_id
_entity_poly.type
_entity_poly.pdbx_seq_one_letter_code
_entity_poly.pdbx_strand_id
1 'polypeptide(L)'
;MWLTGKLVPDHKTIADFRRDNAAAIRTTCAQFVELCRRIGVLKGDCVAIDGSKFKAVNNRDRNFTKGKIASRLTHLEADVARCINEMVRIDRQEEGEARAEKVAHLARRYGRIRREIERLKAMDKALADAPDGQISLTDPDARAMATSARNSGLVGYNAQCAVDAETHIIVTHDVTNHGFDR
;
A
#
# COMPACT_ATOMS: atom_id res chain seq x y z
N MET A 1 -0.85 -24.98 -22.36
CA MET A 1 -1.53 -25.81 -21.34
C MET A 1 -2.53 -26.71 -22.05
N TRP A 2 -2.36 -28.04 -22.05
CA TRP A 2 -3.21 -28.96 -22.86
C TRP A 2 -4.65 -29.06 -22.35
N LEU A 3 -4.84 -28.93 -21.03
CA LEU A 3 -6.13 -28.95 -20.34
C LEU A 3 -7.11 -27.84 -20.79
N THR A 4 -6.60 -26.74 -21.35
CA THR A 4 -7.41 -25.62 -21.87
C THR A 4 -7.52 -25.61 -23.39
N GLY A 5 -7.23 -26.74 -24.07
CA GLY A 5 -7.27 -26.81 -25.53
C GLY A 5 -6.20 -25.94 -26.22
N LYS A 6 -5.03 -25.77 -25.58
CA LYS A 6 -3.95 -24.86 -26.01
C LYS A 6 -4.29 -23.36 -25.95
N LEU A 7 -5.39 -22.96 -25.33
CA LEU A 7 -5.64 -21.55 -25.04
C LEU A 7 -4.54 -20.97 -24.15
N VAL A 8 -4.15 -19.73 -24.44
CA VAL A 8 -3.18 -18.93 -23.68
C VAL A 8 -3.91 -17.67 -23.18
N PRO A 9 -4.84 -17.79 -22.23
CA PRO A 9 -5.55 -16.65 -21.69
C PRO A 9 -4.57 -15.71 -20.99
N ASP A 10 -4.75 -14.41 -21.19
CA ASP A 10 -3.95 -13.40 -20.51
C ASP A 10 -4.37 -13.24 -19.04
N HIS A 11 -3.60 -12.45 -18.29
CA HIS A 11 -3.86 -12.18 -16.88
C HIS A 11 -5.27 -11.60 -16.64
N LYS A 12 -5.77 -10.77 -17.55
CA LYS A 12 -7.09 -10.12 -17.45
C LYS A 12 -8.19 -11.16 -17.60
N THR A 13 -8.09 -12.03 -18.59
CA THR A 13 -9.04 -13.12 -18.84
C THR A 13 -9.14 -14.04 -17.63
N ILE A 14 -8.01 -14.41 -17.03
CA ILE A 14 -7.99 -15.25 -15.82
C ILE A 14 -8.60 -14.51 -14.63
N ALA A 15 -8.27 -13.23 -14.44
CA ALA A 15 -8.81 -12.42 -13.34
C ALA A 15 -10.34 -12.24 -13.45
N ASP A 16 -10.83 -11.93 -14.65
CA ASP A 16 -12.25 -11.76 -14.94
C ASP A 16 -12.99 -13.09 -14.73
N PHE A 17 -12.46 -14.21 -15.22
CA PHE A 17 -13.03 -15.54 -14.98
C PHE A 17 -13.14 -15.86 -13.48
N ARG A 18 -12.08 -15.60 -12.69
CA ARG A 18 -12.08 -15.84 -11.24
C ARG A 18 -13.10 -14.96 -10.51
N ARG A 19 -13.21 -13.69 -10.90
CA ARG A 19 -14.17 -12.74 -10.32
C ARG A 19 -15.60 -13.19 -10.59
N ASP A 20 -15.89 -13.51 -11.85
CA ASP A 20 -17.25 -13.78 -12.30
C ASP A 20 -17.74 -15.18 -11.86
N ASN A 21 -16.82 -16.10 -11.57
CA ASN A 21 -17.12 -17.48 -11.15
C ASN A 21 -16.70 -17.80 -9.70
N ALA A 22 -16.49 -16.78 -8.85
CA ALA A 22 -15.93 -16.95 -7.51
C ALA A 22 -16.68 -17.96 -6.64
N ALA A 23 -18.01 -17.97 -6.70
CA ALA A 23 -18.84 -18.91 -5.95
C ALA A 23 -18.61 -20.37 -6.38
N ALA A 24 -18.62 -20.63 -7.69
CA ALA A 24 -18.40 -21.97 -8.24
C ALA A 24 -16.99 -22.48 -7.91
N ILE A 25 -15.96 -21.63 -8.05
CA ILE A 25 -14.58 -21.98 -7.70
C ILE A 25 -14.48 -22.39 -6.23
N ARG A 26 -15.09 -21.62 -5.31
CA ARG A 26 -15.12 -21.98 -3.88
C ARG A 26 -15.80 -23.32 -3.63
N THR A 27 -16.94 -23.58 -4.27
CA THR A 27 -17.65 -24.86 -4.14
C THR A 27 -16.82 -26.03 -4.67
N THR A 28 -16.17 -25.88 -5.83
CA THR A 28 -15.28 -26.91 -6.40
C THR A 28 -14.07 -27.17 -5.49
N CYS A 29 -13.44 -26.12 -4.97
CA CYS A 29 -12.34 -26.27 -4.01
C CYS A 29 -12.79 -27.00 -2.73
N ALA A 30 -13.97 -26.68 -2.18
CA ALA A 30 -14.51 -27.38 -1.02
C ALA A 30 -14.74 -28.88 -1.29
N GLN A 31 -15.28 -29.23 -2.47
CA GLN A 31 -15.44 -30.63 -2.87
C GLN A 31 -14.09 -31.35 -3.06
N PHE A 32 -13.09 -30.65 -3.61
CA PHE A 32 -11.74 -31.19 -3.75
C PHE A 32 -11.09 -31.48 -2.39
N VAL A 33 -11.20 -30.57 -1.43
CA VAL A 33 -10.71 -30.77 -0.04
C VAL A 33 -11.41 -31.97 0.62
N GLU A 34 -12.73 -32.10 0.45
CA GLU A 34 -13.48 -33.25 0.96
C GLU A 34 -13.05 -34.57 0.30
N LEU A 35 -12.75 -34.56 -1.01
CA LEU A 35 -12.17 -35.72 -1.69
C LEU A 35 -10.81 -36.08 -1.10
N CYS A 36 -9.93 -35.09 -0.90
CA CYS A 36 -8.62 -35.27 -0.30
C CYS A 36 -8.71 -35.91 1.10
N ARG A 37 -9.70 -35.49 1.90
CA ARG A 37 -9.99 -36.08 3.21
C ARG A 37 -10.39 -37.55 3.09
N ARG A 38 -11.28 -37.88 2.15
CA ARG A 38 -11.78 -39.27 1.96
C ARG A 38 -10.69 -40.24 1.52
N ILE A 39 -9.76 -39.80 0.67
CA ILE A 39 -8.66 -40.65 0.18
C ILE A 39 -7.43 -40.61 1.09
N GLY A 40 -7.51 -39.91 2.22
CA GLY A 40 -6.45 -39.87 3.25
C GLY A 40 -5.24 -39.01 2.91
N VAL A 41 -5.33 -38.14 1.90
CA VAL A 41 -4.27 -37.19 1.53
C VAL A 41 -4.42 -35.83 2.22
N LEU A 42 -5.48 -35.64 3.01
CA LEU A 42 -5.62 -34.54 3.96
C LEU A 42 -5.77 -35.15 5.36
N LYS A 43 -4.84 -34.84 6.26
CA LYS A 43 -4.81 -35.38 7.63
C LYS A 43 -5.67 -34.53 8.55
N GLY A 44 -5.48 -33.22 8.49
CA GLY A 44 -6.30 -32.23 9.19
C GLY A 44 -5.97 -32.04 10.67
N ASP A 45 -4.93 -32.71 11.20
CA ASP A 45 -4.56 -32.66 12.62
C ASP A 45 -3.83 -31.35 12.99
N CYS A 46 -3.07 -30.79 12.05
CA CYS A 46 -2.34 -29.54 12.22
C CYS A 46 -2.29 -28.77 10.91
N VAL A 47 -2.51 -27.46 10.98
CA VAL A 47 -2.36 -26.54 9.86
C VAL A 47 -1.28 -25.50 10.17
N ALA A 48 -0.43 -25.24 9.19
CA ALA A 48 0.51 -24.13 9.21
C ALA A 48 -0.07 -22.96 8.41
N ILE A 49 -0.01 -21.76 8.96
CA ILE A 49 -0.46 -20.54 8.30
C ILE A 49 0.77 -19.68 7.99
N ASP A 50 0.90 -19.26 6.74
CA ASP A 50 1.94 -18.33 6.31
C ASP A 50 1.37 -17.29 5.34
N GLY A 51 1.92 -16.09 5.39
CA GLY A 51 1.47 -14.94 4.62
C GLY A 51 2.58 -14.30 3.80
N SER A 52 2.27 -14.03 2.54
CA SER A 52 3.14 -13.28 1.63
C SER A 52 2.55 -11.91 1.32
N LYS A 53 3.35 -10.87 1.56
CA LYS A 53 2.96 -9.47 1.32
C LYS A 53 3.22 -9.10 -0.13
N PHE A 54 2.17 -8.70 -0.85
CA PHE A 54 2.22 -8.33 -2.27
C PHE A 54 2.00 -6.83 -2.45
N LYS A 55 2.83 -6.22 -3.31
CA LYS A 55 2.73 -4.80 -3.62
C LYS A 55 1.46 -4.50 -4.40
N ALA A 56 0.68 -3.54 -3.92
CA ALA A 56 -0.46 -3.00 -4.66
C ALA A 56 -0.02 -1.95 -5.68
N VAL A 57 -0.97 -1.51 -6.51
CA VAL A 57 -0.78 -0.38 -7.43
C VAL A 57 -0.91 0.94 -6.66
N ASN A 58 -0.18 1.09 -5.55
CA ASN A 58 -0.11 2.34 -4.79
C ASN A 58 1.32 2.61 -4.32
N ASN A 59 1.86 3.77 -4.68
CA ASN A 59 3.17 4.20 -4.18
C ASN A 59 3.04 4.52 -2.68
N ARG A 60 4.05 4.17 -1.87
CA ARG A 60 4.11 4.53 -0.44
C ARG A 60 3.81 6.00 -0.19
N ASP A 61 4.23 6.90 -1.09
CA ASP A 61 4.06 8.34 -0.92
C ASP A 61 2.67 8.85 -1.25
N ARG A 62 1.86 7.99 -1.90
CA ARG A 62 0.43 8.13 -2.15
C ARG A 62 -0.42 7.36 -1.13
N ASN A 63 0.20 6.84 -0.06
CA ASN A 63 -0.49 6.38 1.13
C ASN A 63 -0.27 7.38 2.27
N PHE A 64 -1.35 7.75 2.96
CA PHE A 64 -1.35 8.74 4.02
C PHE A 64 -1.86 8.11 5.31
N THR A 65 -1.12 8.33 6.39
CA THR A 65 -1.52 7.98 7.76
C THR A 65 -1.31 9.21 8.63
N LYS A 66 -1.93 9.25 9.80
CA LYS A 66 -1.82 10.40 10.72
C LYS A 66 -0.36 10.73 11.04
N GLY A 67 0.44 9.70 11.36
CA GLY A 67 1.87 9.88 11.63
C GLY A 67 2.66 10.38 10.41
N LYS A 68 2.34 9.89 9.20
CA LYS A 68 3.01 10.33 7.97
C LYS A 68 2.66 11.77 7.60
N ILE A 69 1.41 12.19 7.81
CA ILE A 69 0.99 13.57 7.60
C ILE A 69 1.68 14.49 8.60
N ALA A 70 1.64 14.16 9.90
CA ALA A 70 2.29 14.95 10.95
C ALA A 70 3.79 15.12 10.68
N SER A 71 4.50 14.03 10.39
CA SER A 71 5.94 14.08 10.07
C SER A 71 6.24 14.96 8.84
N ARG A 72 5.42 14.88 7.78
CA ARG A 72 5.58 15.73 6.60
C ARG A 72 5.30 17.20 6.90
N LEU A 73 4.28 17.52 7.68
CA LEU A 73 3.98 18.88 8.12
C LEU A 73 5.15 19.48 8.90
N THR A 74 5.68 18.76 9.89
CA THR A 74 6.86 19.21 10.65
C THR A 74 8.07 19.49 9.75
N HIS A 75 8.33 18.63 8.75
CA HIS A 75 9.41 18.88 7.80
C HIS A 75 9.16 20.13 6.95
N LEU A 76 7.93 20.34 6.46
CA LEU A 76 7.58 21.51 5.67
C LEU A 76 7.64 22.81 6.48
N GLU A 77 7.28 22.77 7.77
CA GLU A 77 7.43 23.90 8.69
C GLU A 77 8.91 24.26 8.88
N ALA A 78 9.79 23.26 9.02
CA ALA A 78 11.23 23.48 9.05
C ALA A 78 11.76 24.06 7.72
N ASP A 79 11.24 23.62 6.57
CA ASP A 79 11.55 24.20 5.26
C ASP A 79 11.13 25.68 5.16
N VAL A 80 9.96 26.05 5.70
CA VAL A 80 9.51 27.45 5.78
C VAL A 80 10.48 28.27 6.61
N ALA A 81 10.85 27.80 7.80
CA ALA A 81 11.80 28.50 8.66
C ALA A 81 13.14 28.74 7.93
N ARG A 82 13.63 27.74 7.18
CA ARG A 82 14.84 27.90 6.36
C ARG A 82 14.66 28.96 5.26
N CYS A 83 13.53 28.96 4.56
CA CYS A 83 13.26 29.98 3.53
C CYS A 83 13.25 31.38 4.13
N ILE A 84 12.65 31.58 5.30
CA ILE A 84 12.62 32.87 6.00
C ILE A 84 14.04 33.33 6.36
N ASN A 85 14.85 32.44 6.94
CA ASN A 85 16.25 32.77 7.28
C ASN A 85 17.09 33.12 6.05
N GLU A 86 16.87 32.44 4.93
CA GLU A 86 17.55 32.71 3.67
C GLU A 86 17.15 34.07 3.08
N MET A 87 15.86 34.44 3.15
CA MET A 87 15.38 35.77 2.75
C MET A 87 16.06 36.87 3.58
N VAL A 88 16.10 36.72 4.91
CA VAL A 88 16.77 37.69 5.80
C VAL A 88 18.26 37.82 5.47
N ARG A 89 18.93 36.73 5.10
CA ARG A 89 20.34 36.76 4.70
C ARG A 89 20.55 37.51 3.39
N ILE A 90 19.74 37.22 2.38
CA ILE A 90 19.80 37.88 1.07
C ILE A 90 19.57 39.38 1.23
N ASP A 91 18.58 39.78 2.03
CA ASP A 91 18.30 41.20 2.31
C ASP A 91 19.47 41.95 2.96
N ARG A 92 20.39 41.24 3.64
CA ARG A 92 21.57 41.84 4.30
C ARG A 92 22.83 41.83 3.46
N GLN A 93 22.95 40.92 2.49
CA GLN A 93 24.22 40.61 1.84
C GLN A 93 24.26 40.95 0.35
N GLU A 94 23.10 41.14 -0.30
CA GLU A 94 23.02 41.19 -1.76
C GLU A 94 22.18 42.38 -2.24
N GLU A 95 22.63 43.02 -3.31
CA GLU A 95 21.95 44.17 -3.93
C GLU A 95 21.76 43.94 -5.45
N GLY A 96 20.88 44.73 -6.07
CA GLY A 96 20.67 44.70 -7.52
C GLY A 96 19.93 43.45 -8.03
N GLU A 97 20.16 43.10 -9.29
CA GLU A 97 19.40 42.08 -10.03
C GLU A 97 19.57 40.66 -9.45
N ALA A 98 20.76 40.32 -8.94
CA ALA A 98 21.03 39.03 -8.31
C ALA A 98 20.16 38.78 -7.06
N ARG A 99 19.89 39.83 -6.28
CA ARG A 99 18.97 39.79 -5.14
C ARG A 99 17.55 39.50 -5.61
N ALA A 100 17.08 40.22 -6.64
CA ALA A 100 15.73 40.09 -7.17
C ALA A 100 15.45 38.66 -7.68
N GLU A 101 16.40 38.05 -8.38
CA GLU A 101 16.27 36.67 -8.87
C GLU A 101 16.14 35.65 -7.73
N LYS A 102 17.00 35.74 -6.70
CA LYS A 102 16.98 34.82 -5.56
C LYS A 102 15.72 34.97 -4.72
N VAL A 103 15.27 36.20 -4.48
CA VAL A 103 13.99 36.47 -3.78
C VAL A 103 12.82 35.88 -4.58
N ALA A 104 12.80 36.05 -5.90
CA ALA A 104 11.76 35.46 -6.75
C ALA A 104 11.78 33.93 -6.73
N HIS A 105 12.96 33.31 -6.71
CA HIS A 105 13.10 31.85 -6.55
C HIS A 105 12.59 31.36 -5.19
N LEU A 106 12.94 32.05 -4.09
CA LEU A 106 12.48 31.73 -2.75
C LEU A 106 10.97 31.91 -2.59
N ALA A 107 10.40 32.99 -3.12
CA ALA A 107 8.96 33.22 -3.13
C ALA A 107 8.21 32.08 -3.84
N ARG A 108 8.72 31.62 -5.00
CA ARG A 108 8.17 30.44 -5.72
C ARG A 108 8.27 29.16 -4.88
N ARG A 109 9.40 28.93 -4.22
CA ARG A 109 9.60 27.76 -3.34
C ARG A 109 8.63 27.81 -2.15
N TYR A 110 8.54 28.94 -1.45
CA TYR A 110 7.61 29.14 -0.34
C TYR A 110 6.16 28.93 -0.76
N GLY A 111 5.76 29.46 -1.93
CA GLY A 111 4.43 29.24 -2.49
C GLY A 111 4.10 27.76 -2.74
N ARG A 112 5.08 26.96 -3.19
CA ARG A 112 4.93 25.50 -3.34
C ARG A 112 4.74 24.81 -1.98
N ILE A 113 5.57 25.16 -1.00
CA ILE A 113 5.48 24.59 0.36
C ILE A 113 4.13 24.90 0.99
N ARG A 114 3.65 26.14 0.88
CA ARG A 114 2.35 26.56 1.41
C ARG A 114 1.20 25.75 0.81
N ARG A 115 1.21 25.55 -0.52
CA ARG A 115 0.19 24.72 -1.18
C ARG A 115 0.22 23.27 -0.70
N GLU A 116 1.40 22.72 -0.48
CA GLU A 116 1.54 21.35 0.02
C GLU A 116 1.06 21.21 1.47
N ILE A 117 1.35 22.20 2.34
CA ILE A 117 0.81 22.23 3.71
C ILE A 117 -0.72 22.21 3.69
N GLU A 118 -1.35 23.06 2.88
CA GLU A 118 -2.81 23.09 2.78
C GLU A 118 -3.39 21.78 2.22
N ARG A 119 -2.72 21.17 1.24
CA ARG A 119 -3.08 19.84 0.73
C ARG A 119 -3.02 18.77 1.82
N LEU A 120 -1.96 18.76 2.63
CA LEU A 120 -1.80 17.80 3.72
C LEU A 120 -2.80 18.03 4.85
N LYS A 121 -3.12 19.28 5.21
CA LYS A 121 -4.18 19.58 6.19
C LYS A 121 -5.56 19.12 5.71
N ALA A 122 -5.86 19.31 4.42
CA ALA A 122 -7.10 18.79 3.84
C ALA A 122 -7.14 17.25 3.88
N MET A 123 -6.02 16.59 3.58
CA MET A 123 -5.88 15.14 3.70
C MET A 123 -6.04 14.65 5.15
N ASP A 124 -5.51 15.39 6.13
CA ASP A 124 -5.64 15.06 7.55
C ASP A 124 -7.10 15.09 8.00
N LYS A 125 -7.86 16.08 7.52
CA LYS A 125 -9.31 16.15 7.77
C LYS A 125 -10.04 14.96 7.14
N ALA A 126 -9.74 14.63 5.88
CA ALA A 126 -10.33 13.47 5.21
C ALA A 126 -9.97 12.15 5.89
N LEU A 127 -8.80 12.07 6.53
CA LEU A 127 -8.37 10.89 7.28
C LEU A 127 -9.25 10.58 8.50
N ALA A 128 -9.91 11.59 9.07
CA ALA A 128 -10.81 11.40 10.20
C ALA A 128 -12.02 10.51 9.87
N ASP A 129 -12.45 10.54 8.60
CA ASP A 129 -13.56 9.73 8.09
C ASP A 129 -13.10 8.35 7.59
N ALA A 130 -11.79 8.11 7.51
CA ALA A 130 -11.25 6.83 7.05
C ALA A 130 -11.30 5.78 8.17
N PRO A 131 -11.98 4.64 7.98
CA PRO A 131 -12.27 3.67 9.06
C PRO A 131 -11.03 3.03 9.69
N ASP A 132 -9.92 2.98 8.97
CA ASP A 132 -8.64 2.40 9.41
C ASP A 132 -7.52 3.45 9.56
N GLY A 133 -7.89 4.74 9.56
CA GLY A 133 -6.96 5.86 9.76
C GLY A 133 -5.87 5.97 8.69
N GLN A 134 -6.11 5.43 7.49
CA GLN A 134 -5.22 5.57 6.34
C GLN A 134 -5.97 5.79 5.03
N ILE A 135 -5.33 6.49 4.09
CA ILE A 135 -5.88 6.76 2.76
C ILE A 135 -4.83 6.39 1.71
N SER A 136 -5.20 5.47 0.81
CA SER A 136 -4.45 5.15 -0.41
C SER A 136 -5.09 5.83 -1.61
N LEU A 137 -4.34 6.62 -2.37
CA LEU A 137 -4.91 7.43 -3.46
C LEU A 137 -5.09 6.69 -4.80
N THR A 138 -4.34 5.62 -5.03
CA THR A 138 -4.36 4.93 -6.35
C THR A 138 -5.13 3.62 -6.27
N ASP A 139 -4.92 2.88 -5.18
CA ASP A 139 -5.59 1.63 -4.87
C ASP A 139 -6.23 1.80 -3.48
N PRO A 140 -7.51 2.23 -3.39
CA PRO A 140 -8.16 2.61 -2.14
C PRO A 140 -8.28 1.49 -1.12
N ASP A 141 -8.14 0.23 -1.53
CA ASP A 141 -8.24 -0.94 -0.67
C ASP A 141 -6.85 -1.35 -0.14
N ALA A 142 -5.76 -0.94 -0.77
CA ALA A 142 -4.41 -1.30 -0.34
C ALA A 142 -4.00 -0.63 0.98
N ARG A 143 -3.25 -1.35 1.81
CA ARG A 143 -2.85 -0.88 3.15
C ARG A 143 -1.36 -0.91 3.38
N ALA A 144 -0.88 0.00 4.22
CA ALA A 144 0.51 0.00 4.67
C ALA A 144 0.79 -1.20 5.57
N MET A 145 1.82 -1.96 5.24
CA MET A 145 2.25 -3.16 5.93
C MET A 145 3.73 -3.04 6.32
N ALA A 146 4.03 -3.44 7.56
CA ALA A 146 5.40 -3.56 8.01
C ALA A 146 6.07 -4.73 7.27
N THR A 147 7.32 -4.54 6.88
CA THR A 147 8.17 -5.62 6.37
C THR A 147 9.47 -5.63 7.17
N SER A 148 10.17 -6.76 7.18
CA SER A 148 11.38 -6.97 7.98
C SER A 148 12.60 -6.14 7.52
N ALA A 149 12.56 -5.57 6.32
CA ALA A 149 13.62 -4.70 5.83
C ALA A 149 13.47 -3.25 6.37
N ARG A 150 14.62 -2.58 6.55
CA ARG A 150 14.69 -1.24 7.12
C ARG A 150 14.10 -0.23 6.12
N ASN A 151 13.14 0.59 6.56
CA ASN A 151 12.42 1.59 5.75
C ASN A 151 11.59 1.02 4.56
N SER A 152 11.29 -0.28 4.54
CA SER A 152 10.57 -0.94 3.44
C SER A 152 9.08 -1.19 3.74
N GLY A 153 8.41 -0.26 4.40
CA GLY A 153 6.94 -0.31 4.50
C GLY A 153 6.33 -0.48 3.11
N LEU A 154 5.61 -1.58 2.90
CA LEU A 154 4.94 -1.90 1.65
C LEU A 154 3.51 -1.35 1.71
N VAL A 155 2.97 -0.87 0.60
CA VAL A 155 1.52 -0.64 0.50
C VAL A 155 0.97 -1.72 -0.42
N GLY A 156 0.07 -2.53 0.10
CA GLY A 156 -0.20 -3.82 -0.48
C GLY A 156 -1.29 -4.61 0.21
N TYR A 157 -1.25 -5.91 -0.07
CA TYR A 157 -2.12 -6.93 0.48
C TYR A 157 -1.27 -8.06 1.07
N ASN A 158 -1.82 -8.79 2.03
CA ASN A 158 -1.20 -9.98 2.59
C ASN A 158 -1.99 -11.19 2.09
N ALA A 159 -1.42 -11.95 1.16
CA ALA A 159 -2.02 -13.18 0.70
C ALA A 159 -1.57 -14.31 1.64
N GLN A 160 -2.52 -14.89 2.34
CA GLN A 160 -2.31 -15.90 3.37
C GLN A 160 -2.80 -17.25 2.86
N CYS A 161 -2.10 -18.32 3.22
CA CYS A 161 -2.57 -19.67 3.01
C CYS A 161 -2.42 -20.49 4.29
N ALA A 162 -3.37 -21.41 4.49
CA ALA A 162 -3.26 -22.46 5.50
C ALA A 162 -3.00 -23.78 4.78
N VAL A 163 -1.97 -24.49 5.21
CA VAL A 163 -1.54 -25.77 4.65
C VAL A 163 -1.59 -26.85 5.71
N ASP A 164 -2.04 -28.04 5.35
CA ASP A 164 -1.89 -29.23 6.18
C ASP A 164 -0.40 -29.50 6.45
N ALA A 165 -0.02 -29.67 7.71
CA ALA A 165 1.38 -29.74 8.10
C ALA A 165 2.09 -31.00 7.61
N GLU A 166 1.36 -32.10 7.41
CA GLU A 166 1.94 -33.39 7.00
C GLU A 166 1.95 -33.59 5.50
N THR A 167 0.88 -33.17 4.82
CA THR A 167 0.62 -33.46 3.41
C THR A 167 0.83 -32.24 2.51
N HIS A 168 0.99 -31.05 3.11
CA HIS A 168 1.19 -29.77 2.43
C HIS A 168 0.05 -29.37 1.48
N ILE A 169 -1.13 -29.97 1.63
CA ILE A 169 -2.32 -29.55 0.90
C ILE A 169 -2.79 -28.19 1.41
N ILE A 170 -3.03 -27.26 0.49
CA ILE A 170 -3.65 -25.97 0.80
C ILE A 170 -5.12 -26.22 1.17
N VAL A 171 -5.47 -25.92 2.41
CA VAL A 171 -6.83 -26.10 2.96
C VAL A 171 -7.67 -24.85 2.73
N THR A 172 -7.07 -23.68 2.90
CA THR A 172 -7.72 -22.38 2.63
C THR A 172 -6.69 -21.33 2.25
N HIS A 173 -7.15 -20.25 1.63
CA HIS A 173 -6.36 -19.09 1.29
C HIS A 173 -7.23 -17.83 1.33
N ASP A 174 -6.63 -16.69 1.67
CA ASP A 174 -7.32 -15.41 1.65
C ASP A 174 -6.34 -14.26 1.31
N VAL A 175 -6.88 -13.13 0.87
CA VAL A 175 -6.13 -11.90 0.63
C VAL A 175 -6.66 -10.83 1.56
N THR A 176 -5.83 -10.44 2.53
CA THR A 176 -6.25 -9.52 3.59
C THR A 176 -5.48 -8.21 3.55
N ASN A 177 -6.07 -7.22 4.22
CA ASN A 177 -5.46 -5.92 4.45
C ASN A 177 -4.67 -5.84 5.76
N HIS A 178 -4.46 -6.99 6.42
CA HIS A 178 -3.74 -7.08 7.68
C HIS A 178 -2.30 -7.54 7.43
N GLY A 179 -1.33 -6.84 8.02
CA GLY A 179 0.10 -7.16 7.87
C GLY A 179 0.58 -8.39 8.63
N PHE A 180 -0.27 -8.98 9.48
CA PHE A 180 0.01 -10.19 10.25
C PHE A 180 -0.86 -11.34 9.77
N ASP A 181 -0.41 -12.55 10.04
CA ASP A 181 -1.08 -13.79 9.61
C ASP A 181 -2.04 -14.26 10.70
N ARG A 182 -3.22 -14.76 10.32
CA ARG A 182 -4.27 -15.24 11.22
C ARG A 182 -4.99 -16.45 10.65
#